data_AF-A0A0D6QBK5-F1
#
_entry.id   AF-A0A0D6QBK5-F1
#
_cell.length_a   1.000
_cell.length_b   1.000
_cell.length_c   1.000
_cell.angle_alpha   90.00
_cell.angle_beta   90.00
_cell.angle_gamma   90.00
#
_symmetry.space_group_name_H-M   'P 1'
#
loop_
_entity.id
_entity.type
_entity.pdbx_description
1 polymer ?
#
loop_
_entity_poly.entity_id
_entity_poly.type
_entity_poly.pdbx_seq_one_letter_code
_entity_poly.pdbx_strand_id
1 'polypeptide(L)'
;MFDFAWSEFALIGVVGLLLIGPKDMPVAIRTVTGLIKKARGLATEFQSHVDEMVREADLTEARDQLGQLKRLNVRDKLMKAIDGDGTLRRSLDPATLTGAAPVPPPATPAMEDALPEQKIPSRHYIPPLSTAAPKEADAAVLASAPDFLPPRVARRIAAELPDLTPPAFLPPVRVIHRGQRVSVTADGRE
;
A
#
# COMPACT_ATOMS: atom_id res chain seq x y z
N MET A 1 -0.89 -15.68 -31.86
CA MET A 1 0.18 -15.75 -30.83
C MET A 1 0.15 -14.55 -29.86
N PHE A 2 -1.04 -13.98 -29.58
CA PHE A 2 -1.24 -12.93 -28.56
C PHE A 2 -2.40 -13.24 -27.61
N ASP A 3 -3.02 -14.42 -27.74
CA ASP A 3 -4.07 -14.87 -26.84
C ASP A 3 -3.53 -15.10 -25.42
N PHE A 4 -2.27 -15.51 -25.31
CA PHE A 4 -1.48 -15.70 -24.08
C PHE A 4 -1.10 -14.41 -23.31
N ALA A 5 -1.69 -13.26 -23.61
CA ALA A 5 -1.48 -12.07 -22.79
C ALA A 5 -2.69 -11.82 -21.89
N TRP A 6 -3.88 -11.86 -22.48
CA TRP A 6 -5.11 -11.53 -21.78
C TRP A 6 -5.54 -12.61 -20.80
N SER A 7 -5.44 -13.90 -21.17
CA SER A 7 -5.71 -15.02 -20.27
C SER A 7 -4.76 -15.07 -19.06
N GLU A 8 -3.51 -14.68 -19.25
CA GLU A 8 -2.46 -14.72 -18.24
C GLU A 8 -2.62 -13.57 -17.26
N PHE A 9 -2.97 -12.38 -17.75
CA PHE A 9 -3.35 -11.28 -16.87
C PHE A 9 -4.60 -11.65 -16.05
N ALA A 10 -5.56 -12.36 -16.63
CA ALA A 10 -6.71 -12.86 -15.88
C ALA A 10 -6.30 -13.89 -14.81
N LEU A 11 -5.42 -14.84 -15.14
CA LEU A 11 -4.90 -15.84 -14.19
C LEU A 11 -4.12 -15.19 -13.04
N ILE A 12 -3.19 -14.28 -13.35
CA ILE A 12 -2.43 -13.52 -12.35
C ILE A 12 -3.38 -12.66 -11.51
N GLY A 13 -4.44 -12.11 -12.12
CA GLY A 13 -5.50 -11.42 -11.41
C GLY A 13 -6.18 -12.31 -10.38
N VAL A 14 -6.64 -13.50 -10.78
CA VAL A 14 -7.29 -14.46 -9.88
C VAL A 14 -6.36 -14.90 -8.75
N VAL A 15 -5.13 -15.29 -9.09
CA VAL A 15 -4.10 -15.69 -8.10
C VAL A 15 -3.79 -14.54 -7.14
N GLY A 16 -3.64 -13.32 -7.66
CA GLY A 16 -3.45 -12.11 -6.86
C GLY A 16 -4.63 -11.82 -5.94
N LEU A 17 -5.88 -12.01 -6.40
CA LEU A 17 -7.08 -11.88 -5.57
C LEU A 17 -7.10 -12.91 -4.43
N LEU A 18 -6.60 -14.12 -4.63
CA LEU A 18 -6.51 -15.16 -3.61
C LEU A 18 -5.43 -14.89 -2.57
N LEU A 19 -4.23 -14.48 -3.01
CA LEU A 19 -3.07 -14.25 -2.14
C LEU A 19 -3.12 -12.92 -1.38
N ILE A 20 -3.44 -11.83 -2.07
CA ILE A 20 -3.44 -10.47 -1.53
C ILE A 20 -4.84 -10.10 -1.03
N GLY A 21 -5.89 -10.71 -1.60
CA GLY A 21 -7.27 -10.36 -1.29
C GLY A 21 -7.85 -9.32 -2.26
N PRO A 22 -9.16 -9.39 -2.54
CA PRO A 22 -9.81 -8.49 -3.51
C PRO A 22 -9.82 -7.02 -3.10
N LYS A 23 -9.64 -6.73 -1.81
CA LYS A 23 -9.65 -5.36 -1.28
C LYS A 23 -8.28 -4.67 -1.37
N ASP A 24 -7.19 -5.44 -1.27
CA ASP A 24 -5.83 -4.91 -1.23
C ASP A 24 -5.16 -4.88 -2.62
N MET A 25 -5.59 -5.75 -3.53
CA MET A 25 -5.15 -5.78 -4.93
C MET A 25 -5.31 -4.44 -5.69
N PRO A 26 -6.47 -3.74 -5.64
CA PRO A 26 -6.62 -2.44 -6.29
C PRO A 26 -5.74 -1.35 -5.66
N VAL A 27 -5.40 -1.46 -4.38
CA VAL A 27 -4.46 -0.55 -3.72
C VAL A 27 -3.04 -0.84 -4.20
N ALA A 28 -2.64 -2.12 -4.26
CA ALA A 28 -1.33 -2.54 -4.76
C ALA A 28 -1.07 -2.10 -6.20
N ILE A 29 -2.04 -2.30 -7.11
CA ILE A 29 -1.93 -1.83 -8.50
C ILE A 29 -1.69 -0.32 -8.55
N ARG A 30 -2.46 0.47 -7.79
CA ARG A 30 -2.31 1.93 -7.75
C ARG A 30 -0.92 2.36 -7.26
N THR A 31 -0.38 1.65 -6.28
CA THR A 31 0.98 1.92 -5.78
C THR A 31 2.02 1.64 -6.83
N VAL A 32 1.98 0.46 -7.46
CA VAL A 32 2.94 0.06 -8.50
C VAL A 32 2.84 0.98 -9.73
N THR A 33 1.62 1.25 -10.21
CA THR A 33 1.42 2.17 -11.34
C THR A 33 1.83 3.60 -11.00
N GLY A 34 1.61 4.05 -9.77
CA GLY A 34 2.12 5.33 -9.27
C GLY A 34 3.65 5.41 -9.28
N LEU A 35 4.34 4.34 -8.87
CA LEU A 35 5.80 4.24 -8.94
C LEU A 35 6.30 4.26 -10.38
N ILE A 36 5.69 3.47 -11.27
CA ILE A 36 6.03 3.44 -12.70
C ILE A 36 5.81 4.82 -13.32
N LYS A 37 4.71 5.51 -12.98
CA LYS A 37 4.41 6.85 -13.49
C LYS A 37 5.45 7.88 -13.05
N LYS A 38 5.88 7.84 -11.79
CA LYS A 38 6.96 8.70 -11.26
C LYS A 38 8.28 8.41 -11.97
N ALA A 39 8.66 7.14 -12.09
CA ALA A 39 9.87 6.72 -12.79
C ALA A 39 9.85 7.17 -14.27
N ARG A 40 8.70 7.06 -14.94
CA ARG A 40 8.52 7.55 -16.32
C ARG A 40 8.62 9.07 -16.43
N GLY A 41 8.08 9.81 -15.44
CA GLY A 41 8.21 11.26 -15.36
C GLY A 41 9.69 11.67 -15.26
N LEU A 42 10.40 11.12 -14.28
CA LEU A 42 11.84 11.35 -14.10
C LEU A 42 12.62 10.97 -15.36
N ALA A 43 12.36 9.82 -15.96
CA ALA A 43 13.02 9.40 -17.20
C ALA A 43 12.77 10.37 -18.36
N THR A 44 11.58 10.98 -18.43
CA THR A 44 11.26 11.99 -19.45
C THR A 44 12.07 13.27 -19.23
N GLU A 45 12.22 13.70 -17.97
CA GLU A 45 13.06 14.85 -17.60
C GLU A 45 14.54 14.57 -17.89
N PHE A 46 15.07 13.42 -17.45
CA PHE A 46 16.43 12.99 -17.78
C PHE A 46 16.66 12.91 -19.28
N GLN A 47 15.69 12.39 -20.04
CA GLN A 47 15.78 12.33 -21.49
C GLN A 47 15.93 13.74 -22.09
N SER A 48 15.13 14.70 -21.63
CA SER A 48 15.24 16.10 -22.10
C SER A 48 16.58 16.75 -21.73
N HIS A 49 17.08 16.53 -20.51
CA HIS A 49 18.37 17.08 -20.07
C HIS A 49 19.56 16.42 -20.79
N VAL A 50 19.51 15.11 -20.98
CA VAL A 50 20.53 14.37 -21.74
C VAL A 50 20.50 14.78 -23.20
N ASP A 51 19.34 14.97 -23.81
CA ASP A 51 19.24 15.42 -25.20
C ASP A 51 19.87 16.82 -25.38
N GLU A 52 19.69 17.74 -24.44
CA GLU A 52 20.34 19.06 -24.46
C GLU A 52 21.87 18.95 -24.29
N MET A 53 22.33 18.15 -23.31
CA MET A 53 23.76 17.94 -23.09
C MET A 53 24.44 17.22 -24.26
N VAL A 54 23.77 16.28 -24.93
CA VAL A 54 24.27 15.54 -26.11
C VAL A 54 24.25 16.41 -27.37
N ARG A 55 23.38 17.42 -27.41
CA ARG A 55 23.36 18.43 -28.48
C ARG A 55 24.54 19.39 -28.35
N GLU A 56 24.94 19.71 -27.13
CA GLU A 56 26.01 20.66 -26.81
C GLU A 56 27.41 19.99 -26.76
N ALA A 57 27.49 18.78 -26.23
CA ALA A 57 28.65 17.91 -26.34
C ALA A 57 28.30 16.82 -27.37
N ASP A 58 28.95 16.78 -28.53
CA ASP A 58 28.79 15.87 -29.69
C ASP A 58 28.75 14.33 -29.38
N LEU A 59 27.97 13.90 -28.40
CA LEU A 59 27.87 12.55 -27.84
C LEU A 59 26.86 11.69 -28.61
N THR A 60 26.53 12.09 -29.85
CA THR A 60 25.60 11.40 -30.74
C THR A 60 26.04 9.95 -30.98
N GLU A 61 27.35 9.71 -31.10
CA GLU A 61 27.95 8.38 -31.30
C GLU A 61 27.66 7.42 -30.13
N ALA A 62 27.74 7.90 -28.89
CA ALA A 62 27.49 7.07 -27.69
C ALA A 62 26.01 6.66 -27.59
N ARG A 63 25.10 7.56 -27.99
CA ARG A 63 23.66 7.27 -28.03
C ARG A 63 23.34 6.20 -29.08
N ASP A 64 23.96 6.27 -30.25
CA ASP A 64 23.76 5.29 -31.32
C ASP A 64 24.31 3.91 -30.95
N GLN A 65 25.49 3.85 -30.32
CA GLN A 65 26.05 2.60 -29.80
C GLN A 65 25.12 1.97 -28.75
N LEU A 66 24.63 2.76 -27.77
CA LEU A 66 23.66 2.28 -26.78
C LEU A 66 22.34 1.80 -27.43
N GLY A 67 21.86 2.51 -28.46
CA GLY A 67 20.68 2.12 -29.21
C GLY A 67 20.85 0.81 -29.99
N GLN A 68 22.03 0.55 -30.56
CA GLN A 68 22.36 -0.70 -31.25
C GLN A 68 22.49 -1.87 -30.25
N LEU A 69 23.15 -1.66 -29.11
CA LEU A 69 23.28 -2.68 -28.06
C LEU A 69 21.92 -3.09 -27.48
N LYS A 70 21.02 -2.12 -27.25
CA LYS A 70 19.68 -2.38 -26.70
C LYS A 70 18.82 -3.22 -27.66
N ARG A 71 18.93 -2.98 -28.96
CA ARG A 71 18.15 -3.66 -30.00
C ARG A 71 18.61 -5.10 -30.26
N LEU A 72 19.91 -5.37 -30.11
CA LEU A 72 20.46 -6.64 -30.58
C LEU A 72 20.46 -7.78 -29.55
N ASN A 73 20.34 -7.51 -28.23
CA ASN A 73 20.61 -8.60 -27.26
C ASN A 73 19.89 -8.54 -25.92
N VAL A 74 19.33 -7.41 -25.50
CA VAL A 74 18.80 -7.30 -24.13
C VAL A 74 17.54 -8.14 -23.96
N ARG A 75 16.64 -8.11 -24.94
CA ARG A 75 15.39 -8.88 -24.89
C ARG A 75 15.65 -10.38 -24.91
N ASP A 76 16.54 -10.84 -25.77
CA ASP A 76 16.83 -12.26 -25.92
C ASP A 76 17.63 -12.81 -24.74
N LYS A 77 18.57 -12.02 -24.18
CA LYS A 77 19.29 -12.39 -22.95
C LYS A 77 18.36 -12.39 -21.74
N LEU A 78 17.44 -11.43 -21.64
CA LEU A 78 16.44 -11.40 -20.56
C LEU A 78 15.47 -12.57 -20.67
N MET A 79 14.99 -12.88 -21.87
CA MET A 79 14.13 -14.04 -22.09
C MET A 79 14.87 -15.35 -21.73
N LYS A 80 16.14 -15.45 -22.10
CA LYS A 80 16.99 -16.61 -21.77
C LYS A 80 17.35 -16.70 -20.28
N ALA A 81 17.42 -15.57 -19.57
CA ALA A 81 17.67 -15.55 -18.12
C ALA A 81 16.41 -15.88 -17.31
N ILE A 82 15.23 -15.46 -17.79
CA ILE A 82 13.95 -15.73 -17.15
C ILE A 82 13.45 -17.15 -17.47
N ASP A 83 13.70 -17.64 -18.68
CA ASP A 83 13.20 -18.94 -19.18
C ASP A 83 14.31 -19.69 -19.94
N GLY A 84 15.39 -20.02 -19.23
CA GLY A 84 16.57 -20.67 -19.80
C GLY A 84 16.37 -22.15 -20.14
N ASP A 85 15.44 -22.81 -19.46
CA ASP A 85 15.11 -24.23 -19.58
C ASP A 85 13.78 -24.48 -20.33
N GLY A 86 13.06 -23.41 -20.72
CA GLY A 86 11.78 -23.51 -21.41
C GLY A 86 10.65 -24.05 -20.53
N THR A 87 10.87 -24.15 -19.22
CA THR A 87 9.90 -24.67 -18.26
C THR A 87 8.72 -23.72 -18.08
N LEU A 88 8.94 -22.41 -18.22
CA LEU A 88 7.85 -21.44 -18.19
C LEU A 88 6.99 -21.60 -19.44
N ARG A 89 7.59 -21.68 -20.64
CA ARG A 89 6.83 -21.96 -21.87
C ARG A 89 6.05 -23.27 -21.82
N ARG A 90 6.61 -24.31 -21.19
CA ARG A 90 5.97 -25.63 -21.09
C ARG A 90 4.83 -25.67 -20.08
N SER A 91 4.96 -24.97 -18.96
CA SER A 91 3.91 -24.86 -17.94
C SER A 91 2.77 -23.92 -18.37
N LEU A 92 3.03 -23.04 -19.34
CA LEU A 92 2.03 -22.17 -19.97
C LEU A 92 1.29 -22.82 -21.15
N ASP A 93 1.63 -24.06 -21.51
CA ASP A 93 0.97 -24.78 -22.60
C ASP A 93 -0.43 -25.24 -22.13
N PRO A 94 -1.54 -24.85 -22.80
CA PRO A 94 -2.90 -25.15 -22.36
C PRO A 94 -3.18 -26.66 -22.24
N ALA A 95 -2.44 -27.50 -22.96
CA ALA A 95 -2.52 -28.95 -22.83
C ALA A 95 -2.11 -29.46 -21.43
N THR A 96 -1.21 -28.76 -20.75
CA THR A 96 -0.77 -29.09 -19.39
C THR A 96 -1.71 -28.52 -18.32
N LEU A 97 -2.33 -27.37 -18.58
CA LEU A 97 -3.29 -26.71 -17.69
C LEU A 97 -4.67 -27.40 -17.65
N THR A 98 -5.01 -28.17 -18.69
CA THR A 98 -6.29 -28.89 -18.81
C THR A 98 -6.22 -30.33 -18.27
N GLY A 99 -5.03 -30.79 -17.87
CA GLY A 99 -4.76 -32.15 -17.40
C GLY A 99 -4.83 -32.30 -15.87
N ALA A 100 -5.86 -31.76 -15.22
CA ALA A 100 -6.17 -32.16 -13.85
C ALA A 100 -6.89 -33.52 -13.90
N ALA A 101 -6.16 -34.58 -13.57
CA ALA A 101 -6.75 -35.90 -13.34
C ALA A 101 -7.91 -35.80 -12.32
N PRO A 102 -8.99 -36.57 -12.47
CA PRO A 102 -10.14 -36.47 -11.60
C PRO A 102 -9.75 -36.92 -10.19
N VAL A 103 -9.79 -36.00 -9.24
CA VAL A 103 -9.77 -36.33 -7.82
C VAL A 103 -11.14 -36.96 -7.49
N PRO A 104 -11.20 -38.22 -7.02
CA PRO A 104 -12.47 -38.82 -6.64
C PRO A 104 -13.09 -38.05 -5.47
N PRO A 105 -14.43 -37.94 -5.40
CA PRO A 105 -15.09 -37.22 -4.32
C PRO A 105 -14.84 -37.95 -2.98
N PRO A 106 -14.58 -37.22 -1.88
CA PRO A 106 -14.54 -37.84 -0.56
C PRO A 106 -15.95 -38.31 -0.19
N ALA A 107 -16.08 -39.62 0.06
CA ALA A 107 -17.28 -40.23 0.58
C ALA A 107 -17.67 -39.60 1.92
N THR A 108 -18.90 -39.12 2.02
CA THR A 108 -19.53 -38.67 3.26
C THR A 108 -19.83 -39.88 4.14
N PRO A 109 -19.32 -39.97 5.39
CA PRO A 109 -20.00 -40.71 6.43
C PRO A 109 -20.96 -39.76 7.14
N ALA A 110 -22.25 -40.09 7.06
CA ALA A 110 -23.23 -39.58 8.00
C ALA A 110 -22.91 -40.15 9.39
N MET A 111 -22.81 -39.28 10.40
CA MET A 111 -23.10 -39.63 11.79
C MET A 111 -23.46 -38.36 12.56
N GLU A 112 -24.71 -38.36 13.03
CA GLU A 112 -25.23 -37.57 14.13
C GLU A 112 -24.24 -37.48 15.30
N ASP A 113 -24.02 -36.28 15.84
CA ASP A 113 -24.22 -36.04 17.26
C ASP A 113 -24.29 -34.55 17.60
N ALA A 114 -25.10 -34.24 18.61
CA ALA A 114 -25.60 -32.92 18.95
C ALA A 114 -24.65 -32.09 19.84
N LEU A 115 -24.47 -30.80 19.47
CA LEU A 115 -24.34 -29.58 20.30
C LEU A 115 -23.15 -29.45 21.29
N PRO A 116 -22.59 -28.22 21.53
CA PRO A 116 -23.33 -26.98 21.68
C PRO A 116 -22.86 -25.79 20.83
N GLU A 117 -23.84 -24.94 20.54
CA GLU A 117 -23.71 -23.62 19.94
C GLU A 117 -22.73 -22.74 20.74
N GLN A 118 -21.49 -22.61 20.22
CA GLN A 118 -20.59 -21.57 20.70
C GLN A 118 -21.07 -20.22 20.15
N LYS A 119 -21.61 -19.41 21.07
CA LYS A 119 -21.91 -17.99 20.84
C LYS A 119 -20.61 -17.24 20.58
N ILE A 120 -20.20 -17.17 19.31
CA ILE A 120 -19.17 -16.26 18.85
C ILE A 120 -19.67 -14.84 19.14
N PRO A 121 -18.95 -13.99 19.91
CA PRO A 121 -19.37 -12.61 20.12
C PRO A 121 -19.42 -11.92 18.76
N SER A 122 -20.64 -11.79 18.27
CA SER A 122 -20.94 -11.10 17.04
C SER A 122 -20.58 -9.63 17.22
N ARG A 123 -19.72 -9.18 16.30
CA ARG A 123 -19.70 -7.81 15.78
C ARG A 123 -19.09 -6.77 16.72
N HIS A 124 -18.00 -6.18 16.24
CA HIS A 124 -17.71 -4.77 16.49
C HIS A 124 -19.03 -3.99 16.52
N TYR A 125 -19.40 -3.52 17.71
CA TYR A 125 -20.47 -2.55 17.86
C TYR A 125 -20.00 -1.27 17.19
N ILE A 126 -20.41 -1.07 15.94
CA ILE A 126 -20.44 0.26 15.36
C ILE A 126 -21.70 0.88 15.95
N PRO A 127 -21.60 1.88 16.84
CA PRO A 127 -22.80 2.57 17.31
C PRO A 127 -23.60 3.03 16.09
N PRO A 128 -24.95 2.89 16.11
CA PRO A 128 -25.74 3.53 15.07
C PRO A 128 -25.35 5.00 15.03
N LEU A 129 -25.25 5.57 13.82
CA LEU A 129 -25.22 7.01 13.61
C LEU A 129 -26.49 7.57 14.25
N SER A 130 -26.38 7.83 15.54
CA SER A 130 -27.41 8.51 16.30
C SER A 130 -27.40 9.91 15.76
N THR A 131 -28.42 10.23 14.98
CA THR A 131 -28.94 11.59 14.81
C THR A 131 -29.45 12.05 16.18
N ALA A 132 -28.59 12.04 17.20
CA ALA A 132 -28.87 12.67 18.47
C ALA A 132 -28.78 14.17 18.19
N ALA A 133 -29.93 14.81 18.25
CA ALA A 133 -30.02 16.25 18.42
C ALA A 133 -28.99 16.70 19.47
N PRO A 134 -28.38 17.89 19.33
CA PRO A 134 -27.29 18.34 20.18
C PRO A 134 -27.67 18.19 21.66
N LYS A 135 -27.04 17.25 22.36
CA LYS A 135 -27.11 17.20 23.81
C LYS A 135 -26.41 18.46 24.31
N GLU A 136 -27.02 19.14 25.26
CA GLU A 136 -26.55 20.37 25.92
C GLU A 136 -25.06 20.32 26.35
N ALA A 137 -24.55 19.11 26.61
CA ALA A 137 -23.15 18.83 26.88
C ALA A 137 -22.18 19.11 25.70
N ASP A 138 -22.60 18.90 24.44
CA ASP A 138 -21.78 19.16 23.24
C ASP A 138 -21.58 20.67 23.01
N ALA A 139 -22.53 21.50 23.41
CA ALA A 139 -22.44 22.95 23.27
C ALA A 139 -21.44 23.56 24.28
N ALA A 140 -21.45 23.06 25.51
CA ALA A 140 -20.50 23.48 26.54
C ALA A 140 -19.05 23.08 26.20
N VAL A 141 -18.85 21.91 25.59
CA VAL A 141 -17.53 21.44 25.13
C VAL A 141 -17.00 22.28 23.96
N LEU A 142 -17.87 22.69 23.04
CA LEU A 142 -17.46 23.55 21.93
C LEU A 142 -17.18 25.00 22.39
N ALA A 143 -17.81 25.46 23.46
CA ALA A 143 -17.57 26.79 24.03
C ALA A 143 -16.24 26.92 24.78
N SER A 144 -15.72 25.82 25.34
CA SER A 144 -14.41 25.80 26.02
C SER A 144 -13.25 25.41 25.10
N ALA A 145 -13.54 25.01 23.86
CA ALA A 145 -12.53 24.62 22.89
C ALA A 145 -11.90 25.85 22.21
N PRO A 146 -10.57 25.88 22.01
CA PRO A 146 -9.92 26.91 21.21
C PRO A 146 -10.45 26.98 19.76
N ASP A 147 -10.58 28.19 19.22
CA ASP A 147 -11.14 28.45 17.88
C ASP A 147 -10.36 27.78 16.73
N PHE A 148 -9.09 27.42 16.94
CA PHE A 148 -8.28 26.75 15.93
C PHE A 148 -8.59 25.25 15.79
N LEU A 149 -9.34 24.66 16.73
CA LEU A 149 -9.68 23.25 16.69
C LEU A 149 -10.98 23.02 15.92
N PRO A 150 -10.98 22.17 14.87
CA PRO A 150 -12.22 21.78 14.21
C PRO A 150 -13.20 21.14 15.21
N PRO A 151 -14.51 21.37 15.09
CA PRO A 151 -15.51 20.94 16.09
C PRO A 151 -15.53 19.41 16.30
N ARG A 152 -15.22 18.63 15.25
CA ARG A 152 -15.10 17.17 15.36
C ARG A 152 -13.90 16.74 16.22
N VAL A 153 -12.80 17.48 16.14
CA VAL A 153 -11.58 17.22 16.92
C VAL A 153 -11.80 17.61 18.37
N ALA A 154 -12.41 18.78 18.63
CA ALA A 154 -12.77 19.22 19.98
C ALA A 154 -13.65 18.21 20.71
N ARG A 155 -14.70 17.68 20.05
CA ARG A 155 -15.57 16.65 20.63
C ARG A 155 -14.83 15.35 20.94
N ARG A 156 -13.95 14.92 20.04
CA ARG A 156 -13.14 13.71 20.23
C ARG A 156 -12.22 13.85 21.43
N ILE A 157 -11.49 14.96 21.52
CA ILE A 157 -10.57 15.23 22.63
C ILE A 157 -11.34 15.27 23.96
N ALA A 158 -12.50 15.94 24.00
CA ALA A 158 -13.31 16.00 25.22
C ALA A 158 -13.86 14.64 25.67
N ALA A 159 -14.19 13.74 24.74
CA ALA A 159 -14.61 12.39 25.04
C ALA A 159 -13.47 11.50 25.55
N GLU A 160 -12.24 11.72 25.05
CA GLU A 160 -11.05 10.95 25.42
C GLU A 160 -10.34 11.50 26.68
N LEU A 161 -10.53 12.78 27.02
CA LEU A 161 -9.91 13.45 28.17
C LEU A 161 -10.06 12.73 29.54
N PRO A 162 -11.23 12.19 29.94
CA PRO A 162 -11.36 11.51 31.23
C PRO A 162 -10.57 10.20 31.33
N ASP A 163 -10.23 9.58 30.20
CA ASP A 163 -9.48 8.33 30.15
C ASP A 163 -7.95 8.56 30.04
N LEU A 164 -7.53 9.80 29.80
CA LEU A 164 -6.13 10.17 29.70
C LEU A 164 -5.52 10.40 31.09
N THR A 165 -4.73 9.43 31.57
CA THR A 165 -3.89 9.63 32.76
C THR A 165 -2.64 10.44 32.38
N PRO A 166 -2.28 11.50 33.13
CA PRO A 166 -1.05 12.23 32.87
C PRO A 166 0.16 11.30 33.09
N PRO A 167 1.20 11.40 32.24
CA PRO A 167 2.41 10.63 32.43
C PRO A 167 3.09 11.01 33.75
N ALA A 168 3.58 10.01 34.49
CA ALA A 168 4.25 10.22 35.78
C ALA A 168 5.54 11.07 35.68
N PHE A 169 6.08 11.24 34.47
CA PHE A 169 7.25 12.06 34.20
C PHE A 169 6.99 12.95 32.97
N LEU A 170 7.03 14.26 33.19
CA LEU A 170 7.06 15.25 32.11
C LEU A 170 8.52 15.59 31.82
N PRO A 171 9.08 15.19 30.66
CA PRO A 171 10.44 15.58 30.31
C PRO A 171 10.52 17.11 30.17
N PRO A 172 11.62 17.74 30.60
CA PRO A 172 11.78 19.18 30.46
C PRO A 172 11.74 19.57 28.97
N VAL A 173 11.04 20.66 28.67
CA VAL A 173 10.97 21.22 27.31
C VAL A 173 12.39 21.54 26.86
N ARG A 174 12.85 20.93 25.77
CA ARG A 174 14.18 21.20 25.22
C ARG A 174 14.07 22.09 24.00
N VAL A 175 14.81 23.18 23.97
CA VAL A 175 14.94 24.07 22.82
C VAL A 175 16.38 24.07 22.32
N ILE A 176 16.57 24.42 21.05
CA ILE A 176 17.91 24.57 20.47
C ILE A 176 18.36 26.01 20.69
N HIS A 177 19.39 26.20 21.51
CA HIS A 177 20.05 27.49 21.71
C HIS A 177 21.51 27.38 21.28
N ARG A 178 21.94 28.24 20.36
CA ARG A 178 23.33 28.24 19.83
C ARG A 178 23.83 26.86 19.37
N GLY A 179 22.96 26.08 18.74
CA GLY A 179 23.30 24.74 18.23
C GLY A 179 23.32 23.63 19.28
N GLN A 180 23.01 23.92 20.56
CA GLN A 180 22.90 22.91 21.62
C GLN A 180 21.46 22.76 22.13
N ARG A 181 21.08 21.54 22.50
CA ARG A 181 19.76 21.24 23.10
C ARG A 181 19.78 21.57 24.59
N VAL A 182 19.17 22.67 24.97
CA VAL A 182 19.09 23.14 26.36
C VAL A 182 17.68 22.91 26.91
N SER A 183 17.56 22.45 28.16
CA SER A 183 16.27 22.35 28.85
C SER A 183 15.81 23.74 29.30
N VAL A 184 14.58 24.11 28.94
CA VAL A 184 13.90 25.32 29.42
C VAL A 184 13.20 24.95 30.72
N THR A 185 13.78 25.36 31.84
CA THR A 185 13.09 25.38 33.13
C THR A 185 12.29 26.67 33.22
N ALA A 186 11.00 26.58 33.55
CA ALA A 186 10.10 27.73 33.67
C ALA A 186 10.35 28.61 34.91
N ASP A 187 11.44 28.38 35.64
CA ASP A 187 11.90 29.27 36.71
C ASP A 187 12.70 30.42 36.10
N GLY A 188 11.98 31.50 35.78
CA GLY A 188 12.58 32.82 35.68
C GLY A 188 12.91 33.33 37.08
N ARG A 189 14.10 33.01 37.58
CA ARG A 189 14.85 33.86 38.51
C ARG A 189 16.31 33.87 38.10
N GLU A 190 16.86 35.08 38.18
CA GLU A 190 18.15 35.59 37.73
C GLU A 190 19.36 34.71 38.09
#